data_AF-A0A847XPE3-F1
#
_entry.id   AF-A0A847XPE3-F1
#
_cell.length_a   1.000
_cell.length_b   1.000
_cell.length_c   1.000
_cell.angle_alpha   90.00
_cell.angle_beta   90.00
_cell.angle_gamma   90.00
#
_symmetry.space_group_name_H-M   'P 1'
#
loop_
_entity.id
_entity.type
_entity.pdbx_description
1 polymer ?
#
loop_
_entity_poly.entity_id
_entity_poly.type
_entity_poly.pdbx_seq_one_letter_code
_entity_poly.pdbx_strand_id
1 'polypeptide(L)' 'MRHSIRKEERLKRTNKLSVMLNSREMKVLGIYCERFRVKNRSEFFRKTIMKAILERFEEEHPSLWEEPSLFKQESSR' A
#
# COMPACT_ATOMS: atom_id res chain seq x y z
N MET A 1 -21.25 -10.53 18.26
CA MET A 1 -20.82 -11.43 17.15
C MET A 1 -21.29 -10.98 15.77
N ARG A 2 -22.58 -10.66 15.53
CA ARG A 2 -23.10 -10.31 14.18
C ARG A 2 -22.42 -9.11 13.50
N HIS A 3 -21.98 -8.10 14.26
CA HIS A 3 -21.25 -6.94 13.71
C HIS A 3 -19.83 -7.27 13.21
N SER A 4 -19.14 -8.25 13.84
CA SER A 4 -17.81 -8.68 13.40
C SER A 4 -17.86 -9.38 12.05
N ILE A 5 -18.87 -10.25 11.87
CA ILE A 5 -19.08 -11.02 10.64
C ILE A 5 -19.34 -10.09 9.45
N ARG A 6 -20.22 -9.09 9.60
CA ARG A 6 -20.46 -8.07 8.56
C ARG A 6 -19.21 -7.25 8.22
N LYS A 7 -18.34 -6.98 9.21
CA LYS A 7 -17.07 -6.25 8.97
C LYS A 7 -16.11 -7.10 8.13
N GLU A 8 -15.99 -8.38 8.44
CA GLU A 8 -15.15 -9.31 7.68
C GLU A 8 -15.64 -9.53 6.24
N GLU A 9 -16.96 -9.57 6.03
CA GLU A 9 -17.54 -9.66 4.69
C GLU A 9 -17.16 -8.48 3.80
N ARG A 10 -17.11 -7.26 4.35
CA ARG A 10 -16.70 -6.06 3.60
C ARG A 10 -15.22 -6.03 3.26
N LEU A 11 -14.40 -6.84 3.92
CA LEU A 11 -12.95 -6.95 3.67
C LEU A 11 -12.60 -8.12 2.73
N LYS A 12 -13.60 -8.85 2.24
CA LYS A 12 -13.40 -9.89 1.23
C LYS A 12 -12.85 -9.27 -0.04
N ARG A 13 -11.81 -9.91 -0.59
CA ARG A 13 -11.14 -9.47 -1.82
C ARG A 13 -11.92 -9.99 -3.02
N THR A 14 -12.84 -9.19 -3.53
CA THR A 14 -13.72 -9.56 -4.67
C THR A 14 -13.23 -8.99 -6.00
N ASN A 15 -12.41 -7.95 -5.97
CA ASN A 15 -11.92 -7.27 -7.18
C ASN A 15 -10.68 -7.99 -7.77
N LYS A 16 -10.65 -8.13 -9.09
CA LYS A 16 -9.52 -8.73 -9.82
C LYS A 16 -8.50 -7.67 -10.23
N LEU A 17 -7.23 -7.97 -10.00
CA LEU A 17 -6.09 -7.23 -10.56
C LEU A 17 -5.33 -8.18 -11.49
N SER A 18 -5.01 -7.71 -12.71
CA SER A 18 -4.19 -8.44 -13.68
C SER A 18 -3.09 -7.51 -14.17
N VAL A 19 -1.85 -8.01 -14.21
CA VAL A 19 -0.68 -7.26 -14.69
C VAL A 19 0.00 -8.11 -15.75
N MET A 20 0.28 -7.50 -16.89
CA MET A 20 1.06 -8.13 -17.95
C MET A 20 2.54 -7.80 -17.75
N LEU A 21 3.38 -8.82 -17.89
CA LEU A 21 4.82 -8.73 -17.75
C LEU A 21 5.48 -9.22 -19.04
N ASN A 22 6.60 -8.63 -19.42
CA ASN A 22 7.42 -9.16 -20.50
C ASN A 22 8.13 -10.47 -20.08
N SER A 23 8.72 -11.17 -21.05
CA SER A 23 9.37 -12.46 -20.80
C SER A 23 10.52 -12.38 -19.78
N ARG A 24 11.25 -11.26 -19.74
CA ARG A 24 12.37 -11.06 -18.79
C ARG A 24 11.84 -10.83 -17.37
N GLU A 25 10.85 -9.96 -17.23
CA GLU A 25 10.17 -9.67 -15.95
C GLU A 25 9.54 -10.94 -15.36
N MET A 26 8.86 -11.74 -16.19
CA MET A 26 8.28 -13.01 -15.75
C MET A 26 9.34 -13.98 -15.24
N LYS A 27 10.49 -14.07 -15.93
CA LYS A 27 11.61 -14.93 -15.50
C LYS A 27 12.19 -14.45 -14.17
N VAL A 28 12.43 -13.16 -14.01
CA VAL A 28 12.94 -12.56 -12.75
C VAL A 28 11.96 -12.81 -11.60
N LEU A 29 10.67 -12.62 -11.83
CA LEU A 29 9.63 -12.90 -10.84
C LEU A 29 9.65 -14.38 -10.41
N GLY A 30 9.80 -15.30 -11.37
CA GLY A 30 9.94 -16.74 -11.10
C GLY A 30 11.11 -17.05 -10.18
N ILE A 31 12.30 -16.56 -10.53
CA ILE A 31 13.54 -16.73 -9.75
C ILE A 31 13.37 -16.15 -8.34
N TYR A 32 12.78 -14.95 -8.23
CA TYR A 32 12.52 -14.32 -6.94
C TYR A 32 11.59 -15.19 -6.08
N CYS A 33 10.47 -15.65 -6.66
CA CYS A 33 9.51 -16.46 -5.93
C CYS A 33 10.11 -17.78 -5.43
N GLU A 34 10.95 -18.41 -6.23
CA GLU A 34 11.65 -19.64 -5.87
C GLU A 34 12.67 -19.39 -4.75
N ARG A 35 13.55 -18.39 -4.94
CA ARG A 35 14.61 -18.05 -3.99
C ARG A 35 14.09 -17.71 -2.60
N PHE A 36 13.01 -16.94 -2.54
CA PHE A 36 12.41 -16.48 -1.28
C PHE A 36 11.21 -17.33 -0.83
N ARG A 37 10.95 -18.47 -1.49
CA ARG A 37 9.87 -19.42 -1.15
C ARG A 37 8.50 -18.75 -1.04
N VAL A 38 8.20 -17.86 -2.00
CA VAL A 38 6.90 -17.17 -2.07
C VAL A 38 5.81 -18.18 -2.41
N LYS A 39 5.06 -18.60 -1.39
CA LYS A 39 3.96 -19.57 -1.53
C LYS A 39 2.75 -19.00 -2.27
N ASN A 40 2.47 -17.72 -2.08
CA ASN A 40 1.30 -17.05 -2.68
C ASN A 40 1.74 -15.76 -3.39
N ARG A 41 1.78 -15.81 -4.72
CA ARG A 41 2.17 -14.67 -5.56
C ARG A 41 1.19 -13.50 -5.40
N SER A 42 -0.11 -13.76 -5.40
CA SER A 42 -1.14 -12.73 -5.27
C SER A 42 -1.04 -11.99 -3.93
N GLU A 43 -0.70 -12.69 -2.86
CA GLU A 43 -0.41 -12.06 -1.57
C GLU A 43 0.84 -11.17 -1.63
N PHE A 44 1.92 -11.68 -2.21
CA PHE A 44 3.16 -10.93 -2.37
C PHE A 44 2.90 -9.64 -3.16
N PHE A 45 2.31 -9.74 -4.35
CA PHE A 45 1.98 -8.57 -5.17
C PHE A 45 1.14 -7.55 -4.43
N ARG A 46 0.05 -8.00 -3.79
CA ARG A 46 -0.83 -7.11 -3.03
C ARG A 46 -0.09 -6.40 -1.91
N LYS A 47 0.72 -7.10 -1.12
CA LYS A 47 1.49 -6.50 -0.02
C LYS A 47 2.48 -5.48 -0.55
N THR A 48 3.23 -5.82 -1.59
CA THR A 48 4.22 -4.92 -2.20
C THR A 48 3.58 -3.66 -2.76
N ILE A 49 2.49 -3.80 -3.53
CA ILE A 49 1.77 -2.64 -4.11
C ILE A 49 1.17 -1.76 -3.01
N MET A 50 0.46 -2.36 -2.04
CA MET A 50 -0.15 -1.58 -0.96
C MET A 50 0.89 -0.89 -0.09
N LYS A 51 2.02 -1.55 0.18
CA LYS A 51 3.14 -0.94 0.91
C LYS A 51 3.67 0.30 0.17
N ALA A 52 3.97 0.18 -1.11
CA ALA A 52 4.46 1.30 -1.91
C ALA A 52 3.46 2.47 -1.99
N ILE A 53 2.15 2.17 -2.11
CA ILE A 53 1.10 3.19 -2.11
C ILE A 53 1.05 3.93 -0.76
N LEU A 54 1.09 3.19 0.35
CA LEU A 54 1.02 3.79 1.69
C LEU A 54 2.26 4.62 2.00
N GLU A 55 3.46 4.11 1.69
CA GLU A 55 4.71 4.86 1.83
C GLU A 55 4.65 6.16 1.04
N ARG A 56 4.13 6.12 -0.20
CA ARG A 56 3.96 7.33 -1.01
C ARG A 56 2.99 8.33 -0.40
N PHE A 57 1.87 7.85 0.15
CA PHE A 57 0.93 8.74 0.83
C PHE A 57 1.51 9.33 2.11
N GLU A 58 2.29 8.57 2.87
CA GLU A 58 2.99 9.09 4.05
C GLU A 58 4.00 10.18 3.68
N GLU A 59 4.69 10.06 2.54
CA GLU A 59 5.60 11.11 2.02
C GLU A 59 4.87 12.38 1.57
N GLU A 60 3.69 12.25 0.95
CA GLU A 60 2.93 13.37 0.37
C GLU A 60 1.98 14.04 1.36
N HIS A 61 1.61 13.36 2.44
CA HIS A 61 0.82 13.97 3.49
C HIS A 61 1.69 14.97 4.25
N PRO A 62 1.32 16.27 4.28
CA PRO A 62 2.03 17.25 5.10
C PRO A 62 2.00 16.69 6.52
N SER A 63 3.18 16.42 7.08
CA SER A 63 3.23 15.89 8.43
C SER A 63 2.54 16.91 9.34
N LEU A 64 1.74 16.44 10.29
CA LEU A 64 1.05 17.30 11.27
C LEU A 64 2.01 18.24 12.05
N TRP A 65 3.31 18.04 11.87
CA TRP A 65 4.44 18.67 12.53
C TRP A 65 5.40 19.36 11.55
N GLU A 66 5.08 19.46 10.26
CA GLU A 66 5.69 20.45 9.35
C GLU A 66 5.20 21.85 9.77
N GLU A 67 5.91 22.36 10.77
CA GLU A 67 5.74 23.54 11.61
C GLU A 67 4.84 24.76 11.24
N PRO A 68 4.42 25.51 12.29
CA PRO A 68 3.17 26.24 12.42
C PRO A 68 3.30 27.70 11.94
N SER A 69 3.37 27.92 10.64
CA SER A 69 3.21 29.29 10.13
C SER A 69 1.79 29.85 10.36
N LEU A 70 0.81 29.00 10.67
CA LEU A 70 -0.59 29.39 10.88
C LEU A 70 -0.85 30.15 12.21
N PHE A 71 0.07 30.10 13.18
CA PHE A 71 -0.06 30.82 14.46
C PHE A 71 0.92 31.99 14.62
N LYS A 72 1.59 32.43 13.55
CA LYS A 72 2.21 33.76 13.56
C LYS A 72 1.10 34.81 13.48
N GLN A 73 0.49 35.13 14.63
CA GLN A 73 -0.20 36.40 14.80
C GLN A 73 0.83 37.51 14.58
N GLU A 74 0.81 38.12 13.40
CA GLU A 74 1.36 39.45 13.24
C GLU A 74 0.50 40.41 14.07
N SER A 75 0.87 40.55 15.34
CA SER A 75 0.53 41.72 16.12
C SER A 75 1.40 42.88 15.64
N SER A 76 1.12 43.38 14.42
CA SER A 76 1.69 44.66 14.01
C SER A 76 0.90 45.76 14.69
N ARG A 77 1.62 46.50 15.53
CA ARG A 77 1.29 47.86 15.98
C ARG A 77 1.25 48.81 14.79
#